data_AF-A0A959KW14-F1
#
_entry.id   AF-A0A959KW14-F1
#
_cell.length_a   1.000
_cell.length_b   1.000
_cell.length_c   1.000
_cell.angle_alpha   90.00
_cell.angle_beta   90.00
_cell.angle_gamma   90.00
#
_symmetry.space_group_name_H-M   'P 1'
#
loop_
_entity.id
_entity.type
_entity.pdbx_description
1 polymer ?
#
loop_
_entity_poly.entity_id
_entity_poly.type
_entity_poly.pdbx_seq_one_letter_code
_entity_poly.pdbx_strand_id
1 'polypeptide(L)' 'SYNLRLSQQRADAAVNYIVSRGISRSRISARGYGETRLVNRCDDGVDCTEAEHQANRRTEIRILRN' A
#
# COMPACT_ATOMS: atom_id res chain seq x y z
N SER A 1 10.80 -5.47 8.61
CA SER A 1 10.15 -5.20 9.92
C SER A 1 9.73 -3.73 10.11
N TYR A 2 10.38 -2.72 9.54
CA TYR A 2 9.84 -1.34 9.51
C TYR A 2 8.89 -1.07 8.33
N ASN A 3 9.32 -1.37 7.10
CA ASN A 3 8.54 -1.11 5.88
C ASN A 3 7.20 -1.87 5.84
N LEU A 4 7.15 -3.07 6.43
CA LEU A 4 5.91 -3.81 6.61
C LEU A 4 4.90 -3.02 7.46
N ARG A 5 5.32 -2.51 8.63
CA ARG A 5 4.47 -1.71 9.52
C ARG A 5 4.02 -0.41 8.85
N LEU A 6 4.95 0.30 8.19
CA LEU A 6 4.64 1.54 7.47
C LEU A 6 3.62 1.29 6.35
N SER A 7 3.80 0.22 5.58
CA SER A 7 2.86 -0.14 4.51
C SER A 7 1.47 -0.51 5.05
N GLN A 8 1.41 -1.17 6.21
CA GLN A 8 0.15 -1.49 6.88
C GLN A 8 -0.56 -0.21 7.36
N GLN A 9 0.17 0.73 7.96
CA GLN A 9 -0.39 2.02 8.38
C GLN A 9 -0.96 2.82 7.20
N ARG A 10 -0.29 2.81 6.04
CA ARG A 10 -0.81 3.43 4.81
C ARG A 10 -2.10 2.77 4.34
N ALA A 11 -2.14 1.43 4.34
CA ALA A 11 -3.34 0.69 3.98
C ALA A 11 -4.51 1.03 4.95
N ASP A 12 -4.25 1.03 6.25
CA ASP A 12 -5.26 1.36 7.26
C ASP A 12 -5.77 2.80 7.14
N ALA A 13 -4.90 3.77 6.83
CA ALA A 13 -5.30 5.15 6.57
C ALA A 13 -6.24 5.26 5.37
N ALA A 14 -5.96 4.55 4.28
CA ALA A 14 -6.84 4.48 3.11
C ALA A 14 -8.20 3.86 3.47
N VAL A 15 -8.22 2.77 4.26
CA VAL A 15 -9.48 2.17 4.73
C VAL A 15 -10.27 3.15 5.59
N ASN A 16 -9.63 3.82 6.54
CA ASN A 16 -10.30 4.77 7.42
C ASN A 16 -10.92 5.92 6.64
N TYR A 17 -10.24 6.42 5.59
CA TYR A 17 -10.81 7.39 4.68
C TYR A 17 -12.03 6.83 3.93
N ILE A 18 -11.93 5.63 3.33
CA ILE A 18 -13.05 5.02 2.60
C ILE A 18 -14.27 4.80 3.52
N VAL A 19 -14.04 4.37 4.76
CA VAL A 19 -15.09 4.19 5.77
C VAL A 19 -15.72 5.52 6.17
N SER A 20 -14.93 6.59 6.33
CA SER A 20 -15.48 7.92 6.63
C SER A 20 -16.32 8.49 5.49
N ARG A 21 -16.20 7.95 4.27
CA ARG A 21 -17.06 8.24 3.12
C ARG A 21 -18.32 7.37 3.05
N GLY A 22 -18.62 6.57 4.08
CA GLY A 22 -19.87 5.84 4.23
C GLY A 22 -19.86 4.39 3.72
N ILE A 23 -18.70 3.85 3.32
CA ILE A 23 -18.60 2.44 2.92
C ILE A 23 -18.33 1.58 4.16
N SER A 24 -19.14 0.54 4.38
CA SER A 24 -18.96 -0.37 5.51
C SER A 24 -17.55 -0.99 5.54
N ARG A 25 -16.89 -0.94 6.70
CA ARG A 25 -15.58 -1.58 6.94
C ARG A 25 -15.57 -3.06 6.59
N SER A 26 -16.69 -3.76 6.78
CA SER A 26 -16.82 -5.20 6.46
C SER A 26 -16.64 -5.53 4.97
N ARG A 27 -16.76 -4.55 4.08
CA ARG A 27 -16.55 -4.71 2.63
C ARG A 27 -15.09 -4.55 2.21
N ILE A 28 -14.20 -4.25 3.13
CA ILE A 28 -12.83 -3.83 2.82
C ILE A 28 -11.85 -4.74 3.56
N SER A 29 -10.93 -5.33 2.81
CA SER A 29 -9.74 -6.01 3.35
C SER A 29 -8.51 -5.18 2.99
N ALA A 30 -7.59 -5.01 3.95
CA ALA A 30 -6.38 -4.23 3.78
C ALA A 30 -5.15 -5.00 4.25
N ARG A 31 -4.08 -4.90 3.47
CA ARG A 31 -2.81 -5.57 3.76
C ARG A 31 -1.65 -4.71 3.31
N GLY A 32 -0.73 -4.44 4.23
CA GLY A 32 0.59 -3.91 3.94
C GLY A 32 1.53 -5.01 3.46
N TYR A 33 2.25 -4.78 2.35
CA TYR A 33 3.22 -5.72 1.79
C TYR A 33 4.69 -5.34 2.06
N GLY A 34 4.96 -4.19 2.67
CA GLY A 34 6.31 -3.62 2.73
C GLY A 34 6.92 -3.53 1.33
N GLU A 35 8.20 -3.87 1.21
CA GLU A 35 8.93 -3.94 -0.07
C GLU A 35 8.87 -5.32 -0.72
N THR A 36 8.02 -6.24 -0.26
CA THR A 36 7.94 -7.58 -0.86
C THR A 36 7.27 -7.61 -2.24
N ARG A 37 6.72 -6.49 -2.70
CA ARG A 37 5.99 -6.34 -3.98
C ARG A 37 6.33 -5.04 -4.71
N LEU A 38 7.62 -4.81 -4.94
CA LEU A 38 8.11 -3.71 -5.77
C LEU A 38 7.60 -3.87 -7.22
N VAL A 39 7.36 -2.75 -7.90
CA VAL A 39 7.03 -2.73 -9.35
C VAL A 39 8.25 -2.49 -10.22
N ASN A 40 9.39 -2.26 -9.61
CA ASN A 40 10.67 -2.05 -10.26
C ASN A 40 11.80 -2.65 -9.42
N ARG A 41 13.05 -2.41 -9.82
CA ARG A 41 14.26 -2.97 -9.20
C ARG A 41 14.70 -2.29 -7.89
N CYS A 42 14.00 -1.26 -7.42
CA CYS A 42 14.47 -0.38 -6.34
C CYS A 42 14.28 -0.99 -4.96
N ASP A 43 15.07 -2.02 -4.70
CA ASP A 43 15.21 -2.68 -3.41
C ASP A 43 16.35 -2.04 -2.59
N ASP A 44 16.52 -2.49 -1.36
CA ASP A 44 17.55 -2.00 -0.45
C ASP A 44 18.96 -2.09 -1.08
N GLY A 45 19.67 -0.96 -1.12
CA GLY A 45 21.03 -0.87 -1.67
C GLY A 45 21.11 -0.73 -3.19
N VAL A 46 19.98 -0.65 -3.90
CA VAL A 46 19.94 -0.37 -5.34
C VAL A 46 19.83 1.13 -5.57
N ASP A 47 20.74 1.68 -6.39
CA ASP A 47 20.66 3.09 -6.79
C ASP A 47 19.49 3.32 -7.74
N CYS A 48 18.59 4.20 -7.31
CA CYS A 48 17.33 4.49 -7.96
C CYS A 48 17.01 5.97 -7.84
N THR A 49 16.36 6.49 -8.88
CA THR A 49 15.84 7.86 -8.85
C THR A 49 14.66 7.98 -7.88
N GLU A 50 14.42 9.19 -7.38
CA GLU A 50 13.23 9.43 -6.55
C GLU A 50 11.92 9.10 -7.26
N ALA A 51 11.86 9.26 -8.58
CA ALA A 51 10.69 8.89 -9.37
C ALA A 51 10.45 7.37 -9.33
N GLU A 52 11.50 6.55 -9.38
CA GLU A 52 11.39 5.10 -9.26
C GLU A 52 10.99 4.67 -7.85
N HIS A 53 11.56 5.29 -6.80
CA HIS A 53 11.10 5.03 -5.44
C HIS A 53 9.64 5.45 -5.23
N GLN A 54 9.22 6.57 -5.80
CA GLN A 54 7.84 7.04 -5.73
C GLN A 54 6.86 6.03 -6.35
N ALA A 55 7.23 5.34 -7.43
CA ALA A 55 6.41 4.28 -8.01
C ALA A 55 6.16 3.10 -7.05
N ASN A 56 7.09 2.81 -6.13
CA ASN A 56 6.89 1.80 -5.10
C ASN A 56 6.09 2.30 -3.89
N ARG A 57 6.07 3.62 -3.64
CA ARG A 57 5.28 4.27 -2.56
C ARG A 57 3.80 4.42 -2.96
N ARG A 58 3.12 3.31 -3.24
CA ARG A 58 1.74 3.29 -3.73
C ARG A 58 0.78 2.47 -2.85
N THR A 59 -0.51 2.68 -3.06
CA THR A 59 -1.60 1.85 -2.52
C THR A 59 -2.51 1.42 -3.67
N GLU A 60 -2.69 0.12 -3.84
CA GLU A 60 -3.54 -0.45 -4.90
C GLU A 60 -4.90 -0.83 -4.34
N ILE A 61 -5.96 -0.56 -5.10
CA ILE A 61 -7.34 -0.93 -4.76
C ILE A 61 -7.87 -1.86 -5.84
N ARG A 62 -8.36 -3.04 -5.43
CA ARG A 62 -8.99 -4.00 -6.33
C ARG A 62 -10.44 -4.22 -5.92
N ILE A 63 -11.36 -3.98 -6.84
CA ILE A 63 -12.79 -4.23 -6.65
C ILE A 63 -13.06 -5.69 -7.00
N LEU A 64 -13.57 -6.45 -6.04
CA LEU A 64 -13.97 -7.84 -6.24
C LEU A 64 -15.47 -7.89 -6.55
N ARG A 65 -15.87 -8.83 -7.43
CA ARG A 65 -17.29 -9.18 -7.60
C ARG A 65 -17.61 -10.28 -6.60
N ASN A 66 -18.78 -10.21 -5.98
CA ASN A 66 -19.32 -11.29 -5.15
C ASN A 66 -19.72 -12.48 -6.02
#